data_AF-A0A6A4X5L3-F1
#
_entry.id   AF-A0A6A4X5L3-F1
#
_cell.length_a   1.000
_cell.length_b   1.000
_cell.length_c   1.000
_cell.angle_alpha   90.00
_cell.angle_beta   90.00
_cell.angle_gamma   90.00
#
_symmetry.space_group_name_H-M   'P 1'
#
loop_
_entity.id
_entity.type
_entity.pdbx_description
1 polymer ?
#
loop_
_entity_poly.entity_id
_entity_poly.type
_entity_poly.pdbx_seq_one_letter_code
_entity_poly.pdbx_strand_id
1 'polypeptide(L)'
;MRVNIRAQRRWSPPRRALCSPLPRRLLSVLGCKTVLKDETQAVCPYCKEKEGEIYQREMTALSALEAKFGRLWTQCQRCQGSLHEEVICTSRDCPIFYMRKKVQKDLTEQDKRIERFGIPSW
;
A
#
# COMPACT_ATOMS: atom_id res chain seq x y z
N MET A 1 -17.96 -19.51 -70.12
CA MET A 1 -17.55 -20.49 -69.08
C MET A 1 -16.16 -20.16 -68.58
N ARG A 2 -16.05 -19.74 -67.31
CA ARG A 2 -14.95 -19.96 -66.33
C ARG A 2 -14.97 -18.83 -65.29
N VAL A 3 -15.52 -19.17 -64.14
CA VAL A 3 -15.48 -18.42 -62.89
C VAL A 3 -14.08 -18.59 -62.28
N ASN A 4 -13.46 -17.51 -61.79
CA ASN A 4 -12.35 -17.57 -60.82
C ASN A 4 -12.23 -16.19 -60.14
N ILE A 5 -12.92 -15.96 -59.01
CA ILE A 5 -12.45 -16.14 -57.63
C ILE A 5 -11.06 -15.50 -57.38
N ARG A 6 -11.04 -14.35 -56.71
CA ARG A 6 -10.04 -14.04 -55.67
C ARG A 6 -10.54 -12.95 -54.71
N ALA A 7 -11.15 -13.46 -53.64
CA ALA A 7 -11.02 -13.04 -52.25
C ALA A 7 -10.89 -11.53 -51.97
N GLN A 8 -12.01 -10.94 -51.58
CA GLN A 8 -12.06 -9.81 -50.67
C GLN A 8 -11.21 -10.15 -49.42
N ARG A 9 -10.02 -9.56 -49.28
CA ARG A 9 -9.29 -9.60 -48.02
C ARG A 9 -10.01 -8.69 -47.03
N ARG A 10 -10.99 -9.28 -46.33
CA ARG A 10 -11.61 -8.69 -45.14
C ARG A 10 -10.51 -8.49 -44.09
N TRP A 11 -10.01 -7.27 -43.98
CA TRP A 11 -9.16 -6.84 -42.87
C TRP A 11 -9.94 -7.07 -41.58
N SER A 12 -9.61 -8.14 -40.86
CA SER A 12 -10.11 -8.38 -39.51
C SER A 12 -9.18 -7.61 -38.57
N PRO A 13 -9.66 -6.62 -37.81
CA PRO A 13 -8.81 -5.95 -36.83
C PRO A 13 -8.36 -6.99 -35.78
N PRO A 14 -7.12 -6.90 -35.27
CA PRO A 14 -6.64 -7.79 -34.23
C PRO A 14 -7.55 -7.67 -33.00
N ARG A 15 -7.92 -8.81 -32.42
CA ARG A 15 -8.73 -8.91 -31.21
C ARG A 15 -8.13 -7.99 -30.16
N ARG A 16 -8.89 -6.96 -29.75
CA ARG A 16 -8.52 -6.06 -28.65
C ARG A 16 -8.11 -6.92 -27.47
N ALA A 17 -6.89 -6.73 -26.98
CA ALA A 17 -6.46 -7.32 -25.73
C ALA A 17 -7.49 -6.95 -24.65
N LEU A 18 -8.10 -7.98 -24.04
CA LEU A 18 -9.08 -7.82 -22.99
C LEU A 18 -8.31 -7.42 -21.71
N CYS A 19 -8.01 -6.14 -21.56
CA CYS A 19 -7.60 -5.61 -20.26
C CYS A 19 -8.84 -5.70 -19.37
N SER A 20 -8.84 -6.64 -18.43
CA SER A 20 -9.85 -6.69 -17.38
C SER A 20 -9.88 -5.32 -16.67
N PRO A 21 -11.06 -4.77 -16.37
CA PRO A 21 -11.14 -3.52 -15.62
C PRO A 21 -10.38 -3.69 -14.31
N LEU A 22 -9.55 -2.69 -13.99
CA LEU A 22 -8.75 -2.68 -12.77
C LEU A 22 -9.66 -2.91 -11.56
N PRO A 23 -9.31 -3.84 -10.64
CA PRO A 23 -10.13 -4.09 -9.47
C PRO A 23 -10.21 -2.82 -8.63
N ARG A 24 -11.44 -2.42 -8.29
CA ARG A 24 -11.67 -1.36 -7.31
C ARG A 24 -11.17 -1.85 -5.96
N ARG A 25 -10.34 -1.04 -5.30
CA ARG A 25 -9.87 -1.36 -3.94
C ARG A 25 -11.03 -1.16 -3.00
N LEU A 26 -11.53 -2.26 -2.44
CA LEU A 26 -12.57 -2.24 -1.43
C LEU A 26 -11.92 -2.10 -0.05
N LEU A 27 -12.37 -1.12 0.74
CA LEU A 27 -11.88 -0.92 2.10
C LEU A 27 -12.50 -1.96 3.01
N SER A 28 -11.65 -2.61 3.81
CA SER A 28 -12.09 -3.58 4.82
C SER A 28 -12.05 -2.95 6.20
N VAL A 29 -13.07 -3.26 7.00
CA VAL A 29 -13.18 -2.83 8.39
C VAL A 29 -12.06 -3.46 9.21
N LEU A 30 -11.39 -2.63 10.01
CA LEU A 30 -10.39 -3.06 11.00
C LEU A 30 -11.13 -3.88 12.08
N GLY A 31 -10.95 -5.20 12.10
CA GLY A 31 -11.63 -6.12 13.01
C GLY A 31 -12.41 -7.23 12.31
N CYS A 32 -13.57 -6.91 11.71
CA CYS A 32 -14.45 -7.91 11.08
C CYS A 32 -14.09 -8.26 9.63
N LYS A 33 -13.11 -7.59 9.01
CA LYS A 33 -12.73 -7.74 7.58
C LYS A 33 -13.90 -7.62 6.60
N THR A 34 -15.04 -7.09 7.04
CA THR A 34 -16.19 -6.83 6.20
C THR A 34 -15.87 -5.66 5.27
N VAL A 35 -16.32 -5.74 4.03
CA VAL A 35 -16.16 -4.64 3.07
C VAL A 35 -17.10 -3.51 3.47
N LEU A 36 -16.55 -2.31 3.67
CA LEU A 36 -17.35 -1.13 3.93
C LEU A 36 -17.70 -0.43 2.61
N LYS A 37 -18.94 0.08 2.51
CA LYS A 37 -19.41 0.79 1.31
C LYS A 37 -18.92 2.23 1.26
N ASP A 38 -18.72 2.84 2.43
CA ASP A 38 -18.27 4.22 2.56
C ASP A 38 -16.79 4.24 2.96
N GLU A 39 -15.98 4.99 2.23
CA GLU A 39 -14.53 5.05 2.45
C GLU A 39 -14.13 5.88 3.69
N THR A 40 -15.08 6.66 4.23
CA THR A 40 -14.85 7.63 5.30
C THR A 40 -14.94 7.06 6.70
N GLN A 41 -15.55 5.88 6.87
CA GLN A 41 -15.76 5.30 8.20
C GLN A 41 -14.75 4.16 8.43
N ALA A 42 -14.01 4.21 9.54
CA ALA A 42 -12.98 3.20 9.84
C ALA A 42 -13.56 1.88 10.40
N VAL A 43 -14.70 1.97 11.10
CA VAL A 43 -15.28 0.87 11.90
C VAL A 43 -16.74 0.62 11.51
N CYS A 44 -17.16 -0.64 11.46
CA CYS A 44 -18.57 -0.99 11.21
C CYS A 44 -19.46 -0.64 12.42
N PRO A 45 -20.77 -0.44 12.24
CA PRO A 45 -21.68 -0.11 13.35
C PRO A 45 -21.67 -1.14 14.48
N TYR A 46 -21.43 -2.41 14.19
CA TYR A 46 -21.32 -3.48 15.19
C TYR A 46 -20.03 -3.42 16.02
N CYS A 47 -18.93 -2.91 15.45
CA CYS A 47 -17.64 -2.81 16.14
C CYS A 47 -17.40 -1.45 16.80
N LYS A 48 -18.36 -0.52 16.73
CA LYS A 48 -18.23 0.83 17.26
C LYS A 48 -17.90 0.86 18.75
N GLU A 49 -18.45 -0.08 19.53
CA GLU A 49 -18.14 -0.21 20.96
C GLU A 49 -16.68 -0.56 21.23
N LYS A 50 -16.02 -1.25 20.29
CA LYS A 50 -14.61 -1.68 20.40
C LYS A 50 -13.65 -0.75 19.66
N GLU A 51 -14.14 0.39 19.18
CA GLU A 51 -13.35 1.35 18.39
C GLU A 51 -12.10 1.83 19.13
N GLY A 52 -12.23 2.14 20.43
CA GLY A 52 -11.09 2.57 21.25
C GLY A 52 -10.00 1.50 21.39
N GLU A 53 -10.37 0.23 21.55
CA GLU A 53 -9.42 -0.87 21.64
C GLU A 53 -8.71 -1.09 20.29
N ILE A 54 -9.46 -1.00 19.18
CA ILE A 54 -8.90 -1.12 17.82
C ILE A 54 -7.92 0.01 17.55
N TYR A 55 -8.28 1.26 17.89
CA TYR A 55 -7.42 2.42 17.72
C TYR A 55 -6.12 2.28 18.52
N GLN A 56 -6.22 1.90 19.79
CA GLN A 56 -5.03 1.67 20.64
C GLN A 56 -4.10 0.61 20.04
N ARG A 57 -4.64 -0.50 19.53
CA ARG A 57 -3.83 -1.55 18.89
C ARG A 57 -3.09 -1.02 17.65
N GLU A 58 -3.76 -0.31 16.76
CA GLU A 58 -3.11 0.28 15.58
C GLU A 58 -2.06 1.33 15.97
N MET A 59 -2.33 2.15 16.99
CA MET A 59 -1.37 3.13 17.50
C MET A 59 -0.11 2.47 18.06
N THR A 60 -0.26 1.39 18.86
CA THR A 60 0.90 0.64 19.36
C THR A 60 1.73 0.00 18.23
N ALA A 61 1.07 -0.45 17.16
CA ALA A 61 1.74 -0.99 15.99
C ALA A 61 2.51 0.09 15.22
N LEU A 62 1.93 1.28 15.07
CA LEU A 62 2.59 2.43 14.45
C LEU A 62 3.84 2.83 15.25
N SER A 63 3.73 2.99 16.57
CA SER A 63 4.89 3.31 17.43
C SER A 63 6.02 2.29 17.32
N ALA A 64 5.69 0.99 17.22
CA ALA A 64 6.71 -0.05 17.02
C ALA A 64 7.42 0.06 15.66
N LEU A 65 6.70 0.44 14.60
CA LEU A 65 7.26 0.66 13.27
C LEU A 65 8.14 1.91 13.20
N GLU A 66 7.73 3.00 13.83
CA GLU A 66 8.52 4.24 13.94
C GLU A 66 9.85 3.98 14.66
N ALA A 67 9.81 3.28 15.79
CA ALA A 67 11.02 2.91 16.53
C ALA A 67 11.96 2.04 15.67
N LYS A 68 11.42 1.11 14.89
CA LYS A 68 12.19 0.28 13.96
C LYS A 68 12.78 1.10 12.80
N PHE A 69 12.00 2.04 12.25
CA PHE A 69 12.45 2.95 11.21
C PHE A 69 13.64 3.80 11.70
N GLY A 70 13.54 4.40 12.88
CA GLY A 70 14.62 5.18 13.48
C GLY A 70 15.92 4.39 13.68
N ARG A 71 15.82 3.14 14.14
CA ARG A 71 17.00 2.25 14.30
C ARG A 71 17.69 1.95 12.97
N LEU A 72 16.92 1.58 11.94
CA LEU A 72 17.49 1.27 10.62
C LEU A 72 18.06 2.51 9.94
N TRP A 73 17.39 3.66 10.09
CA TRP A 73 17.84 4.92 9.49
C TRP A 73 19.17 5.39 10.09
N THR A 74 19.26 5.41 11.43
CA THR A 74 20.50 5.78 12.13
C THR A 74 21.65 4.80 11.82
N GLN A 75 21.36 3.50 11.68
CA GLN A 75 22.36 2.51 11.23
C GLN A 75 22.89 2.82 9.82
N CYS A 76 22.02 3.22 8.90
CA CYS A 76 22.43 3.60 7.55
C CYS A 76 23.27 4.89 7.55
N GLN A 77 22.88 5.91 8.32
CA GLN A 77 23.63 7.16 8.44
C GLN A 77 25.04 6.92 9.01
N ARG A 78 25.17 6.04 10.02
CA ARG A 78 26.47 5.62 10.56
C ARG A 78 27.33 4.89 9.53
N CYS A 79 26.72 4.03 8.71
CA CYS A 79 27.42 3.31 7.64
C CYS A 79 27.93 4.26 6.54
N GLN A 80 27.21 5.34 6.25
CA GLN A 80 27.62 6.35 5.28
C GLN A 80 28.69 7.30 5.85
N GLY A 81 28.65 7.57 7.16
CA GLY A 81 29.57 8.50 7.83
C GLY A 81 29.18 9.98 7.70
N SER A 82 28.08 10.29 7.02
CA SER A 82 27.53 11.63 6.87
C SER A 82 26.17 11.71 7.56
N LEU A 83 25.98 12.72 8.41
CA LEU A 83 24.71 12.96 9.11
C LEU A 83 23.80 13.94 8.35
N HIS A 84 24.42 14.91 7.66
CA HIS A 84 23.72 16.03 7.02
C HIS A 84 23.27 15.70 5.59
N GLU A 85 23.90 14.73 4.94
CA GLU A 85 23.55 14.31 3.58
C GLU A 85 22.54 13.15 3.59
N GLU A 86 21.87 12.95 2.46
CA GLU A 86 20.92 11.86 2.29
C GLU A 86 21.60 10.49 2.11
N VAL A 87 20.91 9.42 2.52
CA VAL A 87 21.44 8.05 2.46
C VAL A 87 21.24 7.41 1.07
N ILE A 88 22.26 7.47 0.21
CA ILE A 88 22.24 6.99 -1.19
C ILE A 88 22.70 5.51 -1.36
N CYS A 89 22.61 4.67 -0.32
CA CYS A 89 23.04 3.27 -0.42
C CYS A 89 22.20 2.46 -1.44
N THR A 90 22.85 1.73 -2.37
CA THR A 90 22.20 0.84 -3.37
C THR A 90 22.72 -0.60 -3.36
N SER A 91 23.56 -0.96 -2.37
CA SER A 91 24.11 -2.32 -2.26
C SER A 91 23.02 -3.36 -2.09
N ARG A 92 23.01 -4.38 -2.97
CA ARG A 92 22.04 -5.48 -2.97
C ARG A 92 22.35 -6.51 -1.88
N ASP A 93 23.62 -6.61 -1.48
CA ASP A 93 24.09 -7.55 -0.47
C ASP A 93 23.88 -7.03 0.97
N CYS A 94 23.46 -5.78 1.13
CA CYS A 94 23.11 -5.22 2.44
C CYS A 94 21.68 -5.61 2.83
N PRO A 95 21.48 -6.39 3.92
CA PRO A 95 20.13 -6.78 4.35
C PRO A 95 19.26 -5.57 4.75
N ILE A 96 19.88 -4.47 5.18
CA ILE A 96 19.20 -3.23 5.60
C ILE A 96 18.55 -2.52 4.41
N PHE A 97 19.10 -2.66 3.20
CA PHE A 97 18.61 -1.96 2.00
C PHE A 97 17.14 -2.30 1.71
N TYR A 98 16.76 -3.58 1.77
CA TYR A 98 15.39 -4.00 1.57
C TYR A 98 14.52 -3.72 2.81
N MET A 99 15.08 -3.90 4.01
CA MET A 99 14.36 -3.64 5.25
C MET A 99 13.93 -2.17 5.40
N ARG A 100 14.81 -1.20 5.11
CA ARG A 100 14.45 0.23 5.20
C ARG A 100 13.32 0.59 4.24
N LYS A 101 13.35 0.07 3.01
CA LYS A 101 12.32 0.33 1.99
C LYS A 101 11.00 -0.32 2.36
N LYS A 102 11.03 -1.52 2.94
CA LYS A 102 9.85 -2.20 3.45
C LYS A 102 9.23 -1.43 4.61
N VAL A 103 10.01 -1.10 5.65
CA VAL A 103 9.51 -0.36 6.83
C VAL A 103 8.96 1.00 6.44
N GLN A 104 9.58 1.70 5.48
CA GLN A 104 9.04 2.96 4.96
C GLN A 104 7.62 2.78 4.38
N LYS A 105 7.41 1.74 3.55
CA LYS A 105 6.09 1.43 2.98
C LYS A 105 5.09 1.00 4.06
N ASP A 106 5.51 0.14 4.98
CA ASP A 106 4.68 -0.37 6.07
C ASP A 106 4.20 0.79 6.96
N LEU A 107 5.07 1.76 7.27
CA LEU A 107 4.74 2.95 8.04
C LEU A 107 3.72 3.82 7.29
N THR A 108 3.91 4.05 5.99
CA THR A 108 2.96 4.84 5.18
C THR A 108 1.59 4.15 5.06
N GLU A 109 1.54 2.82 5.09
CA GLU A 109 0.29 2.07 5.08
C GLU A 109 -0.45 2.17 6.42
N GLN A 110 0.29 2.06 7.53
CA GLN A 110 -0.29 2.15 8.87
C GLN A 110 -0.78 3.55 9.20
N ASP A 111 -0.04 4.58 8.81
CA ASP A 111 -0.44 5.97 8.96
C ASP A 111 -1.80 6.24 8.28
N LYS A 112 -1.96 5.77 7.03
CA LYS A 112 -3.25 5.82 6.30
C LYS A 112 -4.39 5.02 6.92
N ARG A 113 -4.11 4.08 7.83
CA ARG A 113 -5.15 3.39 8.59
C ARG A 113 -5.59 4.21 9.78
N ILE A 114 -4.64 4.88 10.45
CA ILE A 114 -4.89 5.77 11.58
C ILE A 114 -5.59 7.06 11.13
N GLU A 115 -5.20 7.64 9.98
CA GLU A 115 -5.87 8.82 9.39
C GLU A 115 -7.38 8.63 9.20
N ARG A 116 -7.85 7.38 9.03
CA ARG A 116 -9.29 7.08 8.85
C ARG A 116 -10.12 7.34 10.10
N PHE A 117 -9.51 7.34 11.29
CA PHE A 117 -10.20 7.66 12.54
C PHE A 117 -10.39 9.18 12.73
N GLY A 118 -9.75 10.01 11.89
CA GLY A 118 -9.84 11.46 11.94
C GLY A 118 -8.81 12.11 12.87
N ILE A 119 -8.78 13.45 12.88
CA ILE A 119 -7.89 14.23 13.71
C ILE A 119 -8.47 14.27 15.14
N PRO A 120 -7.72 13.85 16.18
CA PRO A 120 -8.16 14.05 17.54
C PRO A 120 -8.18 15.56 17.84
N SER A 121 -9.38 16.13 17.96
CA SER A 121 -9.55 17.48 18.50
C SER A 121 -9.37 17.42 20.01
N TRP A 122 -8.31 18.05 20.50
CA TRP A 122 -8.06 18.30 21.92
C TRP A 122 -8.74 19.61 22.36
#